data_AF-A0A7I6GXB7-F1
#
_entry.id   AF-A0A7I6GXB7-F1
#
_cell.length_a   1.000
_cell.length_b   1.000
_cell.length_c   1.000
_cell.angle_alpha   90.00
_cell.angle_beta   90.00
_cell.angle_gamma   90.00
#
_symmetry.space_group_name_H-M   'P 1'
#
loop_
_entity.id
_entity.type
_entity.pdbx_description
1 polymer ?
#
loop_
_entity_poly.entity_id
_entity_poly.type
_entity_poly.pdbx_seq_one_letter_code
_entity_poly.pdbx_strand_id
1 'polypeptide(L)'
;MIENEEKEDLQAQVKEEQQVKSDTKIISSGEYEEYMRLKEQSNNVKPKEINRDLSINERITKELAEVEERERVEKQLLLEADRINEIDTLAKAHLSNHFNKEVLLAKGYTLKDIMQAQRRELVRKFVPIEQIKAIAKVSDMNHIDGEILEQLVSLAKVNIKLRKNASSNSTSVESIKGNIVAKSEERLSLLDSNFVPINFTEFVQAVSNTYKQRRIQFYENLKRSKRTSIA
;
A
#
# COMPACT_ATOMS: atom_id res chain seq x y z
N MET A 1 -79.62 -42.14 -40.96
CA MET A 1 -79.69 -41.51 -39.62
C MET A 1 -78.33 -40.92 -39.31
N ILE A 2 -78.01 -39.77 -39.90
CA ILE A 2 -76.79 -39.00 -39.64
C ILE A 2 -77.21 -37.54 -39.84
N GLU A 3 -77.68 -36.88 -38.78
CA GLU A 3 -78.04 -35.45 -38.84
C GLU A 3 -78.03 -34.78 -37.45
N ASN A 4 -77.33 -35.35 -36.47
CA ASN A 4 -77.33 -34.86 -35.08
C ASN A 4 -75.96 -34.51 -34.47
N GLU A 5 -74.84 -34.59 -35.21
CA GLU A 5 -73.51 -34.29 -34.64
C GLU A 5 -72.99 -32.87 -34.96
N GLU A 6 -73.54 -32.14 -35.93
CA GLU A 6 -73.03 -30.80 -36.29
C GLU A 6 -73.61 -29.63 -35.46
N LYS A 7 -74.59 -29.87 -34.58
CA LYS A 7 -75.23 -28.80 -33.79
C LYS A 7 -74.62 -28.56 -32.41
N GLU A 8 -73.83 -29.49 -31.87
CA GLU A 8 -73.18 -29.30 -30.56
C GLU A 8 -71.85 -28.54 -30.67
N ASP A 9 -71.08 -28.73 -31.75
CA ASP A 9 -69.77 -28.09 -31.91
C ASP A 9 -69.84 -26.59 -32.21
N LEU A 10 -70.89 -26.11 -32.89
CA LEU A 10 -71.11 -24.68 -33.11
C LEU A 10 -71.54 -23.95 -31.82
N GLN A 11 -72.13 -24.66 -30.85
CA GLN A 11 -72.57 -24.06 -29.58
C GLN A 11 -71.43 -23.98 -28.55
N ALA A 12 -70.40 -24.81 -28.70
CA ALA A 12 -69.19 -24.80 -27.86
C ALA A 12 -68.22 -23.67 -28.26
N GLN A 13 -68.01 -23.41 -29.56
CA GLN A 13 -67.13 -22.32 -30.02
C GLN A 13 -67.66 -20.91 -29.69
N VAL A 14 -68.98 -20.71 -29.70
CA VAL A 14 -69.58 -19.39 -29.34
C VAL A 14 -69.43 -19.09 -27.85
N LYS A 15 -69.34 -20.12 -26.99
CA LYS A 15 -69.13 -19.94 -25.55
C LYS A 15 -67.68 -19.62 -25.18
N GLU A 16 -66.69 -20.20 -25.87
CA GLU A 16 -65.28 -19.87 -25.64
C GLU A 16 -64.94 -18.44 -26.08
N GLU A 17 -65.48 -17.95 -27.21
CA GLU A 17 -65.28 -16.53 -27.61
C GLU A 17 -66.02 -15.53 -26.71
N GLN A 18 -67.10 -15.94 -26.04
CA GLN A 18 -67.79 -15.10 -25.04
C GLN A 18 -67.09 -15.08 -23.68
N GLN A 19 -66.35 -16.14 -23.33
CA GLN A 19 -65.64 -16.24 -22.06
C GLN A 19 -64.30 -15.48 -22.07
N VAL A 20 -63.64 -15.35 -23.23
CA VAL A 20 -62.44 -14.50 -23.36
C VAL A 20 -62.78 -13.00 -23.24
N LYS A 21 -64.03 -12.61 -23.50
CA LYS A 21 -64.50 -11.22 -23.31
C LYS A 21 -64.80 -10.85 -21.86
N SER A 22 -65.05 -11.80 -20.96
CA SER A 22 -65.41 -11.50 -19.56
C SER A 22 -64.23 -11.23 -18.63
N ASP A 23 -63.01 -11.65 -18.99
CA ASP A 23 -61.82 -11.45 -18.15
C ASP A 23 -60.95 -10.24 -18.57
N THR A 24 -61.35 -9.53 -19.63
CA THR A 24 -60.64 -8.31 -20.04
C THR A 24 -61.20 -7.12 -19.27
N LYS A 25 -60.61 -6.82 -18.11
CA LYS A 25 -60.94 -5.61 -17.34
C LYS A 25 -60.42 -4.39 -18.12
N ILE A 26 -61.32 -3.60 -18.68
CA ILE A 26 -60.98 -2.34 -19.36
C ILE A 26 -60.68 -1.32 -18.28
N ILE A 27 -59.42 -0.95 -18.15
CA ILE A 27 -58.91 0.00 -17.16
C ILE A 27 -58.91 1.39 -17.81
N SER A 28 -59.35 2.42 -17.08
CA SER A 28 -59.30 3.82 -17.55
C SER A 28 -57.84 4.28 -17.72
N SER A 29 -57.59 5.25 -18.62
CA SER A 29 -56.23 5.79 -18.82
C SER A 29 -55.61 6.32 -17.53
N GLY A 30 -56.42 6.94 -16.66
CA GLY A 30 -55.97 7.42 -15.35
C GLY A 30 -55.63 6.30 -14.36
N GLU A 31 -56.35 5.18 -14.40
CA GLU A 31 -56.08 4.00 -13.56
C GLU A 31 -54.80 3.27 -14.03
N TYR A 32 -54.52 3.28 -15.34
CA TYR A 32 -53.27 2.76 -15.89
C TYR A 32 -52.07 3.63 -15.48
N GLU A 33 -52.22 4.96 -15.50
CA GLU A 33 -51.18 5.88 -15.03
C GLU A 33 -50.93 5.77 -13.52
N GLU A 34 -51.97 5.53 -12.72
CA GLU A 34 -51.81 5.19 -11.29
C GLU A 34 -51.08 3.86 -11.10
N TYR A 35 -51.43 2.83 -11.85
CA TYR A 35 -50.76 1.53 -11.79
C TYR A 35 -49.28 1.64 -12.18
N MET A 36 -48.96 2.41 -13.23
CA MET A 36 -47.58 2.65 -13.66
C MET A 36 -46.79 3.42 -12.60
N ARG A 37 -47.39 4.45 -11.98
CA ARG A 37 -46.78 5.17 -10.84
C ARG A 37 -46.57 4.27 -9.62
N LEU A 38 -47.52 3.41 -9.28
CA LEU A 38 -47.38 2.46 -8.16
C LEU A 38 -46.27 1.45 -8.42
N LYS A 39 -46.20 0.91 -9.64
CA LYS A 39 -45.15 -0.03 -10.06
C LYS A 39 -43.78 0.64 -10.04
N GLU A 40 -43.68 1.88 -10.49
CA GLU A 40 -42.44 2.66 -10.50
C GLU A 40 -42.01 3.08 -9.08
N GLN A 41 -42.96 3.40 -8.18
CA GLN A 41 -42.67 3.60 -6.75
C GLN A 41 -42.21 2.33 -6.05
N SER A 42 -42.79 1.16 -6.39
CA SER A 42 -42.36 -0.13 -5.83
C SER A 42 -40.94 -0.54 -6.26
N ASN A 43 -40.50 -0.10 -7.44
CA ASN A 43 -39.14 -0.32 -7.94
C ASN A 43 -38.13 0.75 -7.45
N ASN A 44 -38.61 1.93 -7.01
CA ASN A 44 -37.76 3.02 -6.50
C ASN A 44 -37.52 2.98 -4.99
N VAL A 45 -38.17 2.07 -4.26
CA VAL A 45 -37.70 1.68 -2.93
C VAL A 45 -36.45 0.84 -3.18
N LYS A 46 -35.27 1.45 -2.96
CA LYS A 46 -33.99 0.76 -2.76
C LYS A 46 -34.28 -0.62 -2.18
N PRO A 47 -33.73 -1.74 -2.71
CA PRO A 47 -34.07 -3.05 -2.20
C PRO A 47 -33.79 -3.04 -0.70
N LYS A 48 -34.87 -2.88 0.10
CA LYS A 48 -34.86 -3.27 1.50
C LYS A 48 -34.50 -4.72 1.40
N GLU A 49 -33.43 -5.11 2.07
CA GLU A 49 -33.03 -6.51 2.24
C GLU A 49 -34.29 -7.28 2.67
N ILE A 50 -34.96 -7.85 1.69
CA ILE A 50 -35.99 -8.83 1.95
C ILE A 50 -35.15 -9.97 2.48
N ASN A 51 -35.30 -10.26 3.77
CA ASN A 51 -34.93 -11.54 4.36
C ASN A 51 -35.72 -12.62 3.61
N ARG A 52 -35.37 -12.87 2.36
CA ARG A 52 -35.67 -14.12 1.68
C ARG A 52 -34.75 -15.10 2.36
N ASP A 53 -35.31 -16.09 3.01
CA ASP A 53 -34.54 -17.23 3.48
C ASP A 53 -33.81 -17.80 2.27
N LEU A 54 -32.52 -17.47 2.16
CA LEU A 54 -31.64 -17.95 1.11
C LEU A 54 -31.77 -19.47 1.07
N SER A 55 -31.92 -20.03 -0.13
CA SER A 55 -31.86 -21.49 -0.31
C SER A 55 -30.59 -22.01 0.35
N ILE A 56 -30.61 -23.25 0.89
CA ILE A 56 -29.45 -23.83 1.59
C ILE A 56 -28.17 -23.66 0.77
N ASN A 57 -28.22 -23.87 -0.54
CA ASN A 57 -27.08 -23.70 -1.44
C ASN A 57 -26.61 -22.23 -1.54
N GLU A 58 -27.55 -21.29 -1.57
CA GLU A 58 -27.26 -19.85 -1.64
C GLU A 58 -26.68 -19.35 -0.30
N ARG A 59 -27.19 -19.87 0.82
CA ARG A 59 -26.65 -19.65 2.17
C ARG A 59 -25.23 -20.19 2.31
N ILE A 60 -24.99 -21.43 1.88
CA ILE A 60 -23.65 -22.05 1.88
C ILE A 60 -22.70 -21.25 0.99
N THR A 61 -23.12 -20.85 -0.21
CA THR A 61 -22.27 -20.08 -1.12
C THR A 61 -21.89 -18.72 -0.53
N LYS A 62 -22.86 -18.03 0.10
CA LYS A 62 -22.62 -16.75 0.78
C LYS A 62 -21.71 -16.91 2.00
N GLU A 63 -21.92 -17.94 2.81
CA GLU A 63 -21.10 -18.24 3.99
C GLU A 63 -19.67 -18.61 3.59
N LEU A 64 -19.49 -19.42 2.55
CA LEU A 64 -18.17 -19.74 2.00
C LEU A 64 -17.45 -18.49 1.48
N ALA A 65 -18.14 -17.61 0.76
CA ALA A 65 -17.56 -16.34 0.29
C ALA A 65 -17.21 -15.40 1.45
N GLU A 66 -18.04 -15.33 2.49
CA GLU A 66 -17.78 -14.52 3.68
C GLU A 66 -16.60 -15.05 4.49
N VAL A 67 -16.49 -16.38 4.66
CA VAL A 67 -15.34 -17.01 5.32
C VAL A 67 -14.05 -16.75 4.54
N GLU A 68 -14.09 -16.87 3.22
CA GLU A 68 -12.92 -16.59 2.38
C GLU A 68 -12.49 -15.11 2.48
N GLU A 69 -13.42 -14.16 2.46
CA GLU A 69 -13.13 -12.74 2.68
C GLU A 69 -12.57 -12.46 4.07
N ARG A 70 -13.13 -13.09 5.12
CA ARG A 70 -12.59 -12.98 6.48
C ARG A 70 -11.16 -13.49 6.56
N GLU A 71 -10.86 -14.64 5.96
CA GLU A 71 -9.50 -15.17 5.90
C GLU A 71 -8.54 -14.23 5.15
N ARG A 72 -8.99 -13.60 4.04
CA ARG A 72 -8.19 -12.61 3.31
C ARG A 72 -7.86 -11.40 4.18
N VAL A 73 -8.86 -10.87 4.88
CA VAL A 73 -8.70 -9.72 5.78
C VAL A 73 -7.77 -10.07 6.94
N GLU A 74 -7.93 -11.25 7.55
CA GLU A 74 -7.08 -11.71 8.65
C GLU A 74 -5.62 -11.83 8.21
N LYS A 75 -5.37 -12.44 7.04
CA LYS A 75 -4.02 -12.53 6.45
C LYS A 75 -3.41 -11.15 6.21
N GLN A 76 -4.19 -10.20 5.72
CA GLN A 76 -3.72 -8.81 5.53
C GLN A 76 -3.36 -8.13 6.85
N LEU A 77 -4.19 -8.29 7.88
CA LEU A 77 -3.94 -7.73 9.21
C LEU A 77 -2.67 -8.33 9.85
N LEU A 78 -2.46 -9.63 9.69
CA LEU A 78 -1.25 -10.29 10.18
C LEU A 78 0.01 -9.73 9.49
N LEU A 79 -0.01 -9.61 8.17
CA LEU A 79 1.10 -9.05 7.40
C LEU A 79 1.40 -7.59 7.79
N GLU A 80 0.37 -6.79 8.05
CA GLU A 80 0.56 -5.42 8.51
C GLU A 80 1.12 -5.37 9.93
N ALA A 81 0.67 -6.27 10.83
CA ALA A 81 1.22 -6.37 12.18
C ALA A 81 2.71 -6.74 12.18
N ASP A 82 3.10 -7.71 11.34
CA ASP A 82 4.51 -8.09 11.16
C ASP A 82 5.35 -6.93 10.61
N ARG A 83 4.81 -6.21 9.61
CA ARG A 83 5.43 -5.00 9.07
C ARG A 83 5.63 -3.93 10.15
N ILE A 84 4.62 -3.69 10.98
CA ILE A 84 4.68 -2.74 12.09
C ILE A 84 5.79 -3.12 13.08
N ASN A 85 5.83 -4.39 13.49
CA ASN A 85 6.79 -4.88 14.46
C ASN A 85 8.23 -4.81 13.94
N GLU A 86 8.44 -5.12 12.66
CA GLU A 86 9.76 -5.04 12.04
C GLU A 86 10.28 -3.59 12.01
N ILE A 87 9.43 -2.62 11.66
CA ILE A 87 9.80 -1.20 11.69
C ILE A 87 10.11 -0.73 13.10
N ASP A 88 9.30 -1.10 14.10
CA ASP A 88 9.58 -0.73 15.49
C ASP A 88 10.91 -1.34 15.98
N THR A 89 11.22 -2.58 15.59
CA THR A 89 12.48 -3.25 15.92
C THR A 89 13.67 -2.55 15.25
N LEU A 90 13.57 -2.21 13.97
CA LEU A 90 14.60 -1.48 13.24
C LEU A 90 14.79 -0.07 13.79
N ALA A 91 13.70 0.61 14.15
CA ALA A 91 13.73 1.93 14.76
C ALA A 91 14.46 1.89 16.11
N LYS A 92 14.12 0.95 17.00
CA LYS A 92 14.79 0.75 18.29
C LYS A 92 16.28 0.44 18.13
N ALA A 93 16.65 -0.33 17.11
CA ALA A 93 18.04 -0.74 16.90
C ALA A 93 18.92 0.35 16.26
N HIS A 94 18.35 1.17 15.38
CA HIS A 94 19.14 2.01 14.49
C HIS A 94 18.83 3.51 14.53
N LEU A 95 17.71 3.91 15.15
CA LEU A 95 17.37 5.32 15.35
C LEU A 95 17.77 5.80 16.74
N SER A 96 17.78 7.11 16.92
CA SER A 96 18.01 7.73 18.21
C SER A 96 16.80 7.55 19.13
N ASN A 97 16.99 7.72 20.44
CA ASN A 97 15.91 7.60 21.43
C ASN A 97 14.76 8.62 21.21
N HIS A 98 14.98 9.66 20.40
CA HIS A 98 13.95 10.62 20.00
C HIS A 98 12.80 9.96 19.21
N PHE A 99 13.09 8.86 18.50
CA PHE A 99 12.12 8.10 17.71
C PHE A 99 11.58 6.87 18.46
N ASN A 100 11.79 6.80 19.78
CA ASN A 100 11.29 5.71 20.60
C ASN A 100 9.76 5.80 20.74
N LYS A 101 9.09 4.71 20.38
CA LYS A 101 7.63 4.58 20.42
C LYS A 101 7.05 4.93 21.79
N GLU A 102 7.58 4.39 22.87
CA GLU A 102 7.02 4.58 24.22
C GLU A 102 7.13 6.05 24.67
N VAL A 103 8.26 6.69 24.35
CA VAL A 103 8.50 8.10 24.68
C VAL A 103 7.56 9.02 23.90
N LEU A 104 7.30 8.71 22.63
CA LEU A 104 6.41 9.51 21.79
C LEU A 104 4.93 9.27 22.12
N LEU A 105 4.54 8.04 22.46
CA LEU A 105 3.20 7.73 22.97
C LEU A 105 2.93 8.47 24.29
N ALA A 106 3.89 8.49 25.21
CA ALA A 106 3.77 9.23 26.47
C ALA A 106 3.62 10.76 26.27
N LYS A 107 4.14 11.29 25.16
CA LYS A 107 3.96 12.70 24.77
C LYS A 107 2.63 13.00 24.07
N GLY A 108 1.82 11.98 23.81
CA GLY A 108 0.50 12.11 23.19
C GLY A 108 0.49 12.05 21.66
N TYR A 109 1.59 11.64 21.01
CA TYR A 109 1.58 11.41 19.56
C TYR A 109 0.80 10.15 19.20
N THR A 110 0.13 10.15 18.05
CA THR A 110 -0.58 8.97 17.56
C THR A 110 0.41 7.90 17.06
N LEU A 111 0.06 6.63 17.21
CA LEU A 111 0.91 5.52 16.73
C LEU A 111 1.19 5.64 15.22
N LYS A 112 0.20 6.10 14.45
CA LYS A 112 0.32 6.28 13.00
C LYS A 112 1.42 7.29 12.66
N ASP A 113 1.41 8.45 13.31
CA ASP A 113 2.40 9.51 13.06
C ASP A 113 3.80 9.09 13.52
N ILE A 114 3.89 8.40 14.65
CA ILE A 114 5.15 7.84 15.17
C ILE A 114 5.74 6.87 14.15
N MET A 115 4.94 5.94 13.66
CA MET A 115 5.37 4.95 12.68
C MET A 115 5.81 5.59 11.37
N GLN A 116 5.08 6.59 10.90
CA GLN A 116 5.43 7.34 9.70
C GLN A 116 6.76 8.08 9.87
N ALA A 117 6.98 8.73 11.02
CA ALA A 117 8.24 9.38 11.35
C ALA A 117 9.41 8.39 11.43
N GLN A 118 9.21 7.24 12.08
CA GLN A 118 10.21 6.16 12.14
C GLN A 118 10.58 5.65 10.74
N ARG A 119 9.58 5.40 9.87
CA ARG A 119 9.80 4.97 8.49
C ARG A 119 10.64 6.00 7.71
N ARG A 120 10.26 7.28 7.78
CA ARG A 120 10.98 8.37 7.10
C ARG A 120 12.41 8.52 7.59
N GLU A 121 12.64 8.43 8.89
CA GLU A 121 13.98 8.57 9.45
C GLU A 121 14.87 7.36 9.12
N LEU A 122 14.32 6.14 9.13
CA LEU A 122 15.05 4.96 8.65
C LEU A 122 15.49 5.12 7.19
N VAL A 123 14.60 5.60 6.33
CA VAL A 123 14.93 5.88 4.94
C VAL A 123 16.01 6.95 4.84
N ARG A 124 15.88 8.06 5.56
CA ARG A 124 16.85 9.16 5.56
C ARG A 124 18.26 8.69 5.94
N LYS A 125 18.35 7.75 6.88
CA LYS A 125 19.63 7.28 7.43
C LYS A 125 20.31 6.19 6.58
N PHE A 126 19.52 5.34 5.93
CA PHE A 126 20.03 4.14 5.24
C PHE A 126 19.86 4.15 3.73
N VAL A 127 19.08 5.08 3.18
CA VAL A 127 18.90 5.25 1.74
C VAL A 127 19.58 6.55 1.30
N PRO A 128 20.48 6.47 0.31
CA PRO A 128 21.12 7.67 -0.23
C PRO A 128 20.15 8.59 -0.96
N ILE A 129 20.46 9.89 -0.89
CA ILE A 129 19.59 10.95 -1.40
C ILE A 129 19.37 10.86 -2.90
N GLU A 130 20.32 10.29 -3.66
CA GLU A 130 20.20 10.08 -5.10
C GLU A 130 19.16 9.00 -5.43
N GLN A 131 19.13 7.90 -4.67
CA GLN A 131 18.15 6.83 -4.87
C GLN A 131 16.76 7.28 -4.42
N ILE A 132 16.71 8.00 -3.31
CA ILE A 132 15.51 8.68 -2.84
C ILE A 132 14.94 9.58 -3.94
N LYS A 133 15.77 10.46 -4.51
CA LYS A 133 15.35 11.36 -5.60
C LYS A 133 14.93 10.60 -6.85
N ALA A 134 15.58 9.49 -7.18
CA ALA A 134 15.23 8.68 -8.34
C ALA A 134 13.86 8.01 -8.19
N ILE A 135 13.55 7.50 -6.99
CA ILE A 135 12.30 6.76 -6.72
C ILE A 135 11.15 7.73 -6.46
N ALA A 136 11.36 8.71 -5.58
CA ALA A 136 10.31 9.63 -5.16
C ALA A 136 10.17 10.87 -6.04
N LYS A 137 11.11 11.12 -6.95
CA LYS A 137 11.23 12.36 -7.75
C LYS A 137 11.41 13.64 -6.92
N VAL A 138 11.47 13.51 -5.59
CA VAL A 138 11.56 14.60 -4.60
C VAL A 138 12.73 14.32 -3.66
N SER A 139 13.42 15.39 -3.23
CA SER A 139 14.56 15.28 -2.32
C SER A 139 14.16 15.26 -0.84
N ASP A 140 13.01 15.84 -0.48
CA ASP A 140 12.53 15.96 0.89
C ASP A 140 11.57 14.84 1.29
N MET A 141 11.83 14.23 2.47
CA MET A 141 11.04 13.09 2.98
C MET A 141 9.73 13.48 3.65
N ASN A 142 9.50 14.77 3.88
CA ASN A 142 8.35 15.26 4.65
C ASN A 142 7.01 15.04 3.94
N HIS A 143 7.01 14.88 2.61
CA HIS A 143 5.81 14.72 1.79
C HIS A 143 5.72 13.34 1.12
N ILE A 144 6.61 12.41 1.46
CA ILE A 144 6.61 11.07 0.88
C ILE A 144 5.84 10.14 1.79
N ASP A 145 4.75 9.59 1.23
CA ASP A 145 3.81 8.70 1.90
C ASP A 145 3.34 7.58 0.98
N GLY A 146 2.63 6.61 1.57
CA GLY A 146 2.03 5.49 0.85
C GLY A 146 3.07 4.53 0.26
N GLU A 147 2.80 4.05 -0.96
CA GLU A 147 3.58 3.02 -1.64
C GLU A 147 5.04 3.41 -1.87
N ILE A 148 5.30 4.68 -2.19
CA ILE A 148 6.67 5.18 -2.43
C ILE A 148 7.49 5.09 -1.14
N LEU A 149 6.90 5.45 0.00
CA LEU A 149 7.57 5.33 1.29
C LEU A 149 7.87 3.86 1.61
N GLU A 150 6.95 2.95 1.28
CA GLU A 150 7.11 1.52 1.52
C GLU A 150 8.26 0.91 0.70
N GLN A 151 8.36 1.28 -0.57
CA GLN A 151 9.47 0.86 -1.44
C GLN A 151 10.82 1.36 -0.91
N LEU A 152 10.87 2.61 -0.45
CA LEU A 152 12.07 3.18 0.16
C LEU A 152 12.44 2.51 1.49
N VAL A 153 11.45 2.16 2.30
CA VAL A 153 11.65 1.41 3.56
C VAL A 153 12.19 0.01 3.26
N SER A 154 11.66 -0.66 2.23
CA SER A 154 12.18 -1.96 1.78
C SER A 154 13.63 -1.86 1.31
N LEU A 155 13.98 -0.80 0.59
CA LEU A 155 15.36 -0.52 0.19
C LEU A 155 16.27 -0.22 1.40
N ALA A 156 15.76 0.53 2.39
CA ALA A 156 16.46 0.79 3.64
C ALA A 156 16.77 -0.52 4.37
N LYS A 157 15.80 -1.44 4.47
CA LYS A 157 15.97 -2.78 5.06
C LYS A 157 17.09 -3.57 4.40
N VAL A 158 17.12 -3.58 3.06
CA VAL A 158 18.18 -4.24 2.29
C VAL A 158 19.54 -3.62 2.62
N ASN A 159 19.66 -2.30 2.64
CA ASN A 159 20.91 -1.61 2.94
C ASN A 159 21.39 -1.87 4.38
N ILE A 160 20.48 -1.88 5.36
CA ILE A 160 20.78 -2.23 6.75
C ILE A 160 21.35 -3.66 6.82
N LYS A 161 20.70 -4.61 6.14
CA LYS A 161 21.15 -6.02 6.10
C LYS A 161 22.50 -6.17 5.42
N LEU A 162 22.73 -5.48 4.31
CA LEU A 162 24.03 -5.47 3.61
C LEU A 162 25.13 -4.93 4.50
N ARG A 163 24.89 -3.81 5.21
CA ARG A 163 25.86 -3.22 6.14
C ARG A 163 26.16 -4.15 7.33
N LYS A 164 25.14 -4.79 7.91
CA LYS A 164 25.31 -5.78 8.98
C LYS A 164 26.16 -6.96 8.53
N ASN A 165 25.90 -7.51 7.35
CA ASN A 165 26.66 -8.65 6.81
C ASN A 165 28.11 -8.29 6.49
N ALA A 166 28.37 -7.08 5.99
CA ALA A 166 29.73 -6.59 5.76
C ALA A 166 30.54 -6.45 7.06
N SER A 167 29.89 -6.02 8.15
CA SER A 167 30.51 -5.95 9.49
C SER A 167 30.83 -7.34 10.05
N SER A 168 29.92 -8.31 9.91
CA SER A 168 30.07 -9.66 10.48
C SER A 168 31.12 -10.52 9.76
N ASN A 169 31.37 -10.28 8.47
CA ASN A 169 32.30 -11.06 7.65
C ASN A 169 33.67 -10.39 7.49
N SER A 170 34.00 -9.40 8.32
CA SER A 170 35.25 -8.61 8.20
C SER A 170 36.54 -9.34 8.63
N THR A 171 36.52 -10.66 8.80
CA THR A 171 37.72 -11.46 9.14
C THR A 171 38.53 -11.94 7.94
N SER A 172 38.22 -11.56 6.70
CA SER A 172 39.11 -11.87 5.58
C SER A 172 39.22 -10.72 4.60
N VAL A 173 40.29 -9.94 4.75
CA VAL A 173 40.69 -8.91 3.80
C VAL A 173 41.81 -9.48 2.94
N GLU A 174 41.45 -10.17 1.87
CA GLU A 174 42.37 -10.37 0.76
C GLU A 174 42.11 -9.24 -0.24
N SER A 175 43.05 -8.29 -0.28
CA SER A 175 42.98 -7.12 -1.17
C SER A 175 43.14 -7.57 -2.62
N ILE A 176 42.03 -7.86 -3.30
CA ILE A 176 42.05 -8.12 -4.74
C ILE A 176 42.35 -6.80 -5.45
N LYS A 177 43.62 -6.62 -5.80
CA LYS A 177 44.09 -5.72 -6.86
C LYS A 177 43.37 -6.10 -8.16
N GLY A 178 42.29 -5.39 -8.45
CA GLY A 178 41.64 -5.43 -9.75
C GLY A 178 40.72 -4.23 -9.86
N ASN A 179 40.81 -3.53 -10.99
CA ASN A 179 40.04 -2.35 -11.41
C ASN A 179 38.52 -2.45 -11.15
N ILE A 180 38.10 -2.34 -9.89
CA ILE A 180 36.71 -2.15 -9.52
C ILE A 180 36.58 -0.67 -9.19
N VAL A 181 35.99 0.03 -10.16
CA VAL A 181 35.35 1.34 -10.03
C VAL A 181 34.99 1.61 -8.57
N ALA A 182 35.52 2.71 -8.03
CA ALA A 182 35.16 3.27 -6.72
C ALA A 182 33.64 3.24 -6.53
N LYS A 183 33.13 2.16 -5.93
CA LYS A 183 31.75 1.99 -5.53
C LYS A 183 31.81 1.57 -4.08
N SER A 184 31.49 2.51 -3.19
CA SER A 184 31.28 2.38 -1.73
C SER A 184 32.33 2.92 -0.75
N GLU A 185 33.49 3.42 -1.17
CA GLU A 185 34.34 4.20 -0.22
C GLU A 185 33.73 5.56 0.15
N GLU A 186 32.81 6.06 -0.68
CA GLU A 186 32.24 7.41 -0.56
C GLU A 186 31.19 7.56 0.56
N ARG A 187 30.75 6.45 1.18
CA ARG A 187 29.62 6.45 2.14
C ARG A 187 30.00 6.49 3.61
N LEU A 188 31.26 6.17 3.93
CA LEU A 188 31.73 6.15 5.31
C LEU A 188 32.58 7.40 5.51
N SER A 189 31.94 8.52 5.81
CA SER A 189 32.61 9.78 6.13
C SER A 189 31.96 10.39 7.36
N LEU A 190 32.76 10.92 8.26
CA LEU A 190 32.29 11.70 9.42
C LEU A 190 31.72 13.06 9.00
N LEU A 191 31.88 13.46 7.74
CA LEU A 191 31.24 14.65 7.19
C LEU A 191 29.76 14.41 6.82
N ASP A 192 29.33 13.16 6.70
CA ASP A 192 27.93 12.83 6.46
C ASP A 192 27.15 12.89 7.79
N SER A 193 26.18 13.80 7.87
CA SER A 193 25.33 13.98 9.05
C SER A 193 24.50 12.74 9.40
N ASN A 194 24.28 11.83 8.44
CA ASN A 194 23.51 10.60 8.65
C ASN A 194 24.41 9.42 9.06
N PHE A 195 25.73 9.57 8.98
CA PHE A 195 26.67 8.51 9.26
C PHE A 195 26.89 8.32 10.77
N VAL A 196 26.53 7.13 11.26
CA VAL A 196 26.84 6.68 12.63
C VAL A 196 27.60 5.36 12.52
N PRO A 197 28.85 5.27 13.00
CA PRO A 197 29.63 4.04 12.99
C PRO A 197 28.94 2.95 13.82
N ILE A 198 28.88 1.73 13.30
CA ILE A 198 28.36 0.56 14.04
C ILE A 198 29.48 -0.13 14.83
N ASN A 199 30.71 -0.10 14.32
CA ASN A 199 31.87 -0.74 14.94
C ASN A 199 33.13 0.13 14.84
N PHE A 200 34.18 -0.25 15.56
CA PHE A 200 35.44 0.51 15.59
C PHE A 200 36.13 0.57 14.22
N THR A 201 36.05 -0.50 13.42
CA THR A 201 36.64 -0.56 12.08
C THR A 201 36.02 0.47 11.14
N GLU A 202 34.69 0.59 11.13
CA GLU A 202 33.97 1.60 10.36
C GLU A 202 34.31 3.01 10.82
N PHE A 203 34.48 3.23 12.13
CA PHE A 203 34.91 4.52 12.64
C PHE A 203 36.29 4.91 12.11
N VAL A 204 37.27 4.01 12.20
CA VAL A 204 38.64 4.26 11.69
C VAL A 204 38.63 4.49 10.17
N GLN A 205 37.85 3.70 9.44
CA GLN A 205 37.69 3.87 7.99
C GLN A 205 37.05 5.22 7.64
N ALA A 206 36.04 5.65 8.40
CA ALA A 206 35.40 6.94 8.23
C ALA A 206 36.34 8.11 8.55
N VAL A 207 37.19 8.00 9.57
CA VAL A 207 38.25 8.98 9.86
C VAL A 207 39.21 9.12 8.68
N SER A 208 39.68 7.99 8.14
CA SER A 208 40.59 7.96 6.98
C SER A 208 39.96 8.61 5.75
N ASN A 209 38.71 8.26 5.44
CA ASN A 209 37.98 8.83 4.31
C ASN A 209 37.68 10.33 4.49
N THR A 210 37.32 10.75 5.70
CA THR A 210 37.12 12.18 6.04
C THR A 210 38.39 12.97 5.79
N TYR A 211 39.55 12.44 6.21
CA TYR A 211 40.84 13.07 5.97
C TYR A 211 41.13 13.18 4.46
N LYS A 212 40.91 12.10 3.69
CA LYS A 212 41.05 12.12 2.22
C LYS A 212 40.15 13.20 1.58
N GLN A 213 38.89 13.29 1.98
CA GLN A 213 37.93 14.30 1.48
C GLN A 213 38.36 15.73 1.82
N ARG A 214 38.74 16.02 3.08
CA ARG A 214 39.25 17.34 3.49
C ARG A 214 40.51 17.73 2.71
N ARG A 215 41.41 16.77 2.47
CA ARG A 215 42.62 17.02 1.68
C ARG A 215 42.28 17.41 0.23
N ILE A 216 41.33 16.72 -0.41
CA ILE A 216 40.87 17.06 -1.76
C ILE A 216 40.25 18.47 -1.77
N GLN A 217 39.36 18.77 -0.82
CA GLN A 217 38.74 20.09 -0.69
C GLN A 217 39.76 21.21 -0.52
N PHE A 218 40.80 21.00 0.30
CA PHE A 218 41.88 21.97 0.49
C PHE A 218 42.57 22.32 -0.84
N TYR A 219 42.98 21.32 -1.62
CA TYR A 219 43.64 21.56 -2.90
C TYR A 219 42.71 22.17 -3.95
N GLU A 220 41.43 21.80 -3.98
CA GLU A 220 40.46 22.43 -4.86
C GLU A 220 40.21 23.90 -4.50
N ASN A 221 40.11 24.23 -3.21
CA ASN A 221 40.00 25.62 -2.75
C ASN A 221 41.24 26.44 -3.07
N LEU A 222 42.44 25.84 -2.94
CA LEU A 222 43.70 26.50 -3.33
C LEU A 222 43.74 26.81 -4.84
N LYS A 223 43.29 25.88 -5.69
CA LYS A 223 43.18 26.11 -7.14
C LYS A 223 42.17 27.22 -7.46
N ARG A 224 41.02 27.26 -6.79
CA ARG A 224 40.01 28.32 -6.98
C ARG A 224 40.54 29.69 -6.55
N SER A 225 41.16 29.79 -5.39
CA SER A 225 41.78 31.03 -4.88
C SER A 225 42.80 31.61 -5.86
N LYS A 226 43.66 30.76 -6.44
CA LYS A 226 44.63 31.19 -7.47
C LYS A 226 43.98 31.67 -8.77
N ARG A 227 42.82 31.14 -9.14
CA ARG A 227 42.09 31.60 -10.35
C ARG A 227 41.43 32.96 -10.13
N THR A 228 40.86 33.18 -8.95
CA THR A 228 40.23 34.46 -8.59
C THR A 228 41.23 35.58 -8.30
N SER A 229 42.48 35.28 -7.95
CA SER A 229 43.52 36.28 -7.74
C SER A 229 44.23 36.75 -9.02
N ILE A 230 43.87 36.18 -10.18
CA ILE A 230 44.45 36.50 -11.50
C ILE A 230 43.44 37.28 -12.38
N ALA A 231 42.21 37.48 -11.90
CA ALA A 231 41.21 38.36 -12.49
C ALA A 231 41.21 39.71 -11.77
#